data_AF-A0A098GJ91-F1
#
_entry.id   AF-A0A098GJ91-F1
#
_cell.length_a   1.000
_cell.length_b   1.000
_cell.length_c   1.000
_cell.angle_alpha   90.00
_cell.angle_beta   90.00
_cell.angle_gamma   90.00
#
_symmetry.space_group_name_H-M   'P 1'
#
loop_
_entity.id
_entity.type
_entity.pdbx_description
1 polymer ?
#
loop_
_entity_poly.entity_id
_entity_poly.type
_entity_poly.pdbx_seq_one_letter_code
_entity_poly.pdbx_strand_id
1 'polypeptide(L)'
;MRLSHTIGLSIIVCWLAGCEQVAVISTPKKQAIASNSELAAKAQNYFWETLHGGNYQDIPKADYLLMAAYLQNPNDPKLAAHLGLLHLWKITERQRNKDESPTIVNEIILSRKYLADALQLDQKNPIYQGFAGDTQLIEGQIFHDQREETKAYFLLKKAIHNWPEFNYFTAGYPMTTLPPDSKNFKEALSWQWSTLDLCQGSKIDRKNPVYSVPPTKDDQGEKRACFNSWIAPFGFEGFFMNMGDMLVKSGDWQTAVVIYKNAQLDKNYAKWPYREMLEKRITNARENVGNFQKEFSDPDKAIMFNSGYGCMVCHQSVAK
;
A
#
# COMPACT_ATOMS: atom_id res chain seq x y z
N MET A 1 -60.92 10.09 15.34
CA MET A 1 -59.88 10.99 15.92
C MET A 1 -58.52 10.32 16.17
N ARG A 2 -58.23 9.10 15.69
CA ARG A 2 -56.90 8.44 15.86
C ARG A 2 -56.03 8.43 14.59
N LEU A 3 -56.59 8.74 13.41
CA LEU A 3 -55.89 8.68 12.12
C LEU A 3 -55.08 9.95 11.80
N SER A 4 -55.50 11.09 12.36
CA SER A 4 -54.85 12.40 12.16
C SER A 4 -53.54 12.55 12.93
N HIS A 5 -53.38 11.85 14.05
CA HIS A 5 -52.15 11.90 14.86
C HIS A 5 -51.01 11.05 14.27
N THR A 6 -51.33 9.94 13.59
CA THR A 6 -50.33 9.07 12.95
C THR A 6 -49.72 9.69 11.69
N ILE A 7 -50.50 10.47 10.92
CA ILE A 7 -50.01 11.17 9.73
C ILE A 7 -49.11 12.37 10.11
N GLY A 8 -49.48 13.10 11.17
CA GLY A 8 -48.67 14.21 11.70
C GLY A 8 -47.31 13.77 12.24
N LEU A 9 -47.24 12.61 12.91
CA LEU A 9 -45.99 12.08 13.45
C LEU A 9 -45.03 11.62 12.33
N SER A 10 -45.54 10.97 11.27
CA SER A 10 -44.72 10.51 10.14
C SER A 10 -44.13 11.66 9.31
N ILE A 11 -44.85 12.78 9.19
CA ILE A 11 -44.33 13.98 8.50
C ILE A 11 -43.19 14.62 9.31
N ILE A 12 -43.32 14.71 10.64
CA ILE A 12 -42.27 15.28 11.50
C ILE A 12 -40.99 14.41 11.49
N VAL A 13 -41.10 13.08 11.47
CA VAL A 13 -39.94 12.17 11.40
C VAL A 13 -39.24 12.24 10.03
N CYS A 14 -39.98 12.35 8.92
CA CYS A 14 -39.39 12.58 7.60
C CYS A 14 -38.67 13.94 7.49
N TRP A 15 -39.16 14.97 8.20
CA TRP A 15 -38.52 16.28 8.24
C TRP A 15 -37.21 16.27 9.03
N LEU A 16 -37.14 15.56 10.16
CA LEU A 16 -35.92 15.49 10.98
C LEU A 16 -34.79 14.69 10.30
N ALA A 17 -35.10 13.57 9.65
CA ALA A 17 -34.10 12.80 8.88
C ALA A 17 -33.66 13.52 7.59
N GLY A 18 -34.55 14.31 6.97
CA GLY A 18 -34.23 15.14 5.81
C GLY A 18 -33.33 16.34 6.14
N CYS A 19 -33.50 16.95 7.31
CA CYS A 19 -32.71 18.11 7.74
C CYS A 19 -31.21 17.78 7.88
N GLU A 20 -30.86 16.63 8.44
CA GLU A 20 -29.44 16.22 8.58
C GLU A 20 -28.79 16.04 7.19
N GLN A 21 -29.44 15.30 6.28
CA GLN A 21 -28.90 15.08 4.94
C GLN A 21 -28.78 16.37 4.15
N VAL A 22 -29.79 17.26 4.21
CA VAL A 22 -29.74 18.56 3.56
C VAL A 22 -28.63 19.42 4.15
N ALA A 23 -28.45 19.44 5.48
CA ALA A 23 -27.37 20.17 6.13
C ALA A 23 -25.99 19.64 5.71
N VAL A 24 -25.79 18.32 5.68
CA VAL A 24 -24.51 17.71 5.26
C VAL A 24 -24.21 17.97 3.78
N ILE A 25 -25.20 17.85 2.89
CA ILE A 25 -25.03 18.07 1.45
C ILE A 25 -24.78 19.55 1.13
N SER A 26 -25.41 20.46 1.87
CA SER A 26 -25.25 21.91 1.69
C SER A 26 -24.00 22.48 2.37
N THR A 27 -23.42 21.76 3.35
CA THR A 27 -22.17 22.18 3.99
C THR A 27 -21.01 22.12 2.98
N PRO A 28 -20.21 23.20 2.85
CA PRO A 28 -19.06 23.19 1.96
C PRO A 28 -18.12 22.02 2.25
N LYS A 29 -17.71 21.31 1.19
CA LYS A 29 -16.72 20.24 1.32
C LYS A 29 -15.39 20.82 1.80
N LYS A 30 -14.69 20.08 2.66
CA LYS A 30 -13.30 20.36 3.04
C LYS A 30 -12.46 20.56 1.77
N GLN A 31 -11.75 21.69 1.67
CA GLN A 31 -10.93 22.04 0.51
C GLN A 31 -9.46 21.81 0.81
N ALA A 32 -8.70 21.35 -0.19
CA ALA A 32 -7.25 21.19 -0.06
C ALA A 32 -6.55 22.55 0.12
N ILE A 33 -5.66 22.63 1.10
CA ILE A 33 -4.80 23.77 1.37
C ILE A 33 -3.39 23.23 1.60
N ALA A 34 -2.45 23.59 0.72
CA ALA A 34 -1.05 23.18 0.89
C ALA A 34 -0.43 23.89 2.10
N SER A 35 0.36 23.15 2.87
CA SER A 35 1.11 23.72 3.99
C SER A 35 2.39 24.39 3.50
N ASN A 36 2.62 25.61 3.96
CA ASN A 36 3.85 26.36 3.70
C ASN A 36 4.62 26.67 5.01
N SER A 37 4.24 26.04 6.13
CA SER A 37 4.91 26.25 7.41
C SER A 37 6.25 25.51 7.48
N GLU A 38 7.18 26.07 8.25
CA GLU A 38 8.47 25.41 8.53
C GLU A 38 8.28 24.04 9.20
N LEU A 39 7.28 23.93 10.08
CA LEU A 39 6.94 22.67 10.74
C LEU A 39 6.50 21.60 9.73
N ALA A 40 5.67 21.96 8.74
CA ALA A 40 5.23 21.01 7.72
C ALA A 40 6.37 20.55 6.82
N ALA A 41 7.30 21.45 6.46
CA ALA A 41 8.50 21.08 5.71
C ALA A 41 9.40 20.15 6.54
N LYS A 42 9.67 20.49 7.80
CA LYS A 42 10.46 19.67 8.73
C LYS A 42 9.86 18.28 8.95
N ALA A 43 8.55 18.20 9.16
CA ALA A 43 7.86 16.94 9.38
C ALA A 43 7.92 16.02 8.14
N GLN A 44 7.70 16.57 6.94
CA GLN A 44 7.79 15.81 5.70
C GLN A 44 9.21 15.34 5.41
N ASN A 45 10.22 16.19 5.62
CA ASN A 45 11.62 15.79 5.46
C ASN A 45 11.98 14.69 6.44
N TYR A 46 11.61 14.83 7.71
CA TYR A 46 11.87 13.82 8.73
C TYR A 46 11.19 12.48 8.41
N PHE A 47 9.97 12.50 7.87
CA PHE A 47 9.29 11.29 7.38
C PHE A 47 10.11 10.58 6.30
N TRP A 48 10.54 11.29 5.26
CA TRP A 48 11.32 10.69 4.18
C TRP A 48 12.70 10.23 4.64
N GLU A 49 13.40 11.02 5.47
CA GLU A 49 14.67 10.61 6.08
C GLU A 49 14.53 9.32 6.90
N THR A 50 13.47 9.24 7.70
CA THR A 50 13.16 8.06 8.53
C THR A 50 12.88 6.83 7.66
N LEU A 51 12.02 7.00 6.63
CA LEU A 51 11.64 5.92 5.71
C LEU A 51 12.84 5.45 4.87
N HIS A 52 13.57 6.37 4.24
CA HIS A 52 14.73 6.06 3.40
C HIS A 52 15.92 5.53 4.19
N GLY A 53 16.04 5.88 5.48
CA GLY A 53 17.02 5.29 6.39
C GLY A 53 16.65 3.89 6.88
N GLY A 54 15.38 3.48 6.74
CA GLY A 54 14.88 2.26 7.37
C GLY A 54 14.82 2.33 8.90
N ASN A 55 14.74 3.54 9.45
CA ASN A 55 14.80 3.82 10.88
C ASN A 55 13.43 3.57 11.54
N TYR A 56 12.99 2.32 11.57
CA TYR A 56 11.68 1.94 12.12
C TYR A 56 11.48 2.43 13.58
N GLN A 57 12.56 2.52 14.36
CA GLN A 57 12.53 3.03 15.74
C GLN A 57 12.23 4.54 15.84
N ASP A 58 12.42 5.30 14.77
CA ASP A 58 12.18 6.74 14.73
C ASP A 58 10.74 7.10 14.31
N ILE A 59 9.92 6.10 13.99
CA ILE A 59 8.51 6.28 13.63
C ILE A 59 7.74 7.12 14.66
N PRO A 60 7.83 6.92 15.99
CA PRO A 60 7.10 7.73 16.96
C PRO A 60 7.41 9.23 16.85
N LYS A 61 8.64 9.59 16.50
CA LYS A 61 9.04 10.98 16.31
C LYS A 61 8.55 11.55 14.98
N ALA A 62 8.57 10.75 13.91
CA ALA A 62 7.97 11.13 12.63
C ALA A 62 6.46 11.37 12.77
N ASP A 63 5.78 10.49 13.51
CA ASP A 63 4.35 10.56 13.82
C ASP A 63 4.03 11.87 14.55
N TYR A 64 4.74 12.15 15.64
CA TYR A 64 4.57 13.38 16.41
C TYR A 64 4.74 14.65 15.56
N LEU A 65 5.79 14.72 14.74
CA LEU A 65 6.05 15.88 13.88
C LEU A 65 4.98 16.07 12.81
N LEU A 66 4.57 14.98 12.16
CA LEU A 66 3.51 15.00 11.15
C LEU A 66 2.16 15.38 11.76
N MET A 67 1.82 14.85 12.94
CA MET A 67 0.61 15.22 13.68
C MET A 67 0.61 16.69 14.07
N ALA A 68 1.75 17.21 14.57
CA ALA A 68 1.87 18.63 14.91
C ALA A 68 1.72 19.54 13.68
N ALA A 69 2.27 19.14 12.53
CA ALA A 69 2.07 19.84 11.26
C ALA A 69 0.61 19.77 10.79
N TYR A 70 0.00 18.59 10.86
CA TYR A 70 -1.40 18.37 10.46
C TYR A 70 -2.37 19.15 11.36
N LEU A 71 -2.07 19.31 12.64
CA LEU A 71 -2.85 20.15 13.56
C LEU A 71 -2.86 21.62 13.11
N GLN A 72 -1.74 22.12 12.56
CA GLN A 72 -1.69 23.49 12.01
C GLN A 72 -2.49 23.63 10.72
N ASN A 73 -2.50 22.59 9.87
CA ASN A 73 -3.22 22.58 8.62
C ASN A 73 -3.81 21.20 8.31
N PRO A 74 -5.02 20.90 8.81
CA PRO A 74 -5.65 19.60 8.56
C PRO A 74 -6.16 19.46 7.12
N ASN A 75 -6.05 20.52 6.31
CA ASN A 75 -6.50 20.57 4.93
C ASN A 75 -5.39 20.23 3.92
N ASP A 76 -4.18 19.90 4.39
CA ASP A 76 -3.10 19.43 3.52
C ASP A 76 -3.23 17.93 3.23
N PRO A 77 -3.52 17.53 1.97
CA PRO A 77 -3.64 16.12 1.61
C PRO A 77 -2.33 15.35 1.76
N LYS A 78 -1.15 15.99 1.61
CA LYS A 78 0.14 15.32 1.74
C LYS A 78 0.47 14.98 3.18
N LEU A 79 0.19 15.88 4.12
CA LEU A 79 0.36 15.60 5.55
C LEU A 79 -0.55 14.45 5.99
N ALA A 80 -1.81 14.47 5.55
CA ALA A 80 -2.74 13.38 5.79
C ALA A 80 -2.21 12.05 5.19
N ALA A 81 -1.76 12.07 3.93
CA ALA A 81 -1.23 10.87 3.29
C ALA A 81 0.01 10.31 4.01
N HIS A 82 0.98 11.15 4.40
CA HIS A 82 2.18 10.67 5.10
C HIS A 82 1.86 10.12 6.50
N LEU A 83 0.91 10.71 7.24
CA LEU A 83 0.42 10.12 8.50
C LEU A 83 -0.16 8.73 8.26
N GLY A 84 -1.06 8.61 7.27
CA GLY A 84 -1.66 7.33 6.96
C GLY A 84 -0.63 6.28 6.53
N LEU A 85 0.31 6.65 5.66
CA LEU A 85 1.40 5.77 5.22
C LEU A 85 2.36 5.38 6.34
N LEU A 86 2.60 6.27 7.32
CA LEU A 86 3.43 5.97 8.48
C LEU A 86 2.77 4.90 9.36
N HIS A 87 1.47 5.01 9.60
CA HIS A 87 0.71 4.00 10.34
C HIS A 87 0.63 2.68 9.55
N LEU A 88 0.46 2.73 8.22
CA LEU A 88 0.53 1.55 7.38
C LEU A 88 1.89 0.86 7.45
N TRP A 89 2.99 1.61 7.44
CA TRP A 89 4.34 1.07 7.58
C TRP A 89 4.53 0.33 8.91
N LYS A 90 4.02 0.88 10.02
CA LYS A 90 4.03 0.18 11.32
C LYS A 90 3.37 -1.20 11.23
N ILE A 91 2.24 -1.30 10.53
CA ILE A 91 1.47 -2.55 10.36
C ILE A 91 2.22 -3.54 9.49
N THR A 92 2.69 -3.10 8.33
CA THR A 92 3.39 -3.95 7.37
C THR A 92 4.67 -4.53 7.98
N GLU A 93 5.40 -3.74 8.77
CA GLU A 93 6.69 -4.17 9.34
C GLU A 93 6.63 -4.48 10.84
N ARG A 94 5.44 -4.79 11.38
CA ARG A 94 5.24 -5.09 12.81
C ARG A 94 6.11 -6.22 13.35
N GLN A 95 6.55 -7.15 12.50
CA GLN A 95 7.46 -8.25 12.84
C GLN A 95 8.87 -7.79 13.25
N ARG A 96 9.20 -6.50 13.09
CA ARG A 96 10.42 -5.91 13.67
C ARG A 96 10.35 -5.78 15.18
N ASN A 97 9.15 -5.78 15.75
CA ASN A 97 8.96 -5.79 17.19
C ASN A 97 8.98 -7.23 17.69
N LYS A 98 9.56 -7.45 18.87
CA LYS A 98 9.62 -8.80 19.48
C LYS A 98 8.23 -9.36 19.78
N ASP A 99 7.33 -8.47 20.20
CA ASP A 99 5.96 -8.79 20.58
C ASP A 99 5.00 -7.94 19.74
N GLU A 100 3.94 -8.57 19.22
CA GLU A 100 2.89 -7.85 18.51
C GLU A 100 2.05 -7.05 19.51
N SER A 101 2.02 -5.73 19.34
CA SER A 101 1.22 -4.88 20.21
C SER A 101 -0.27 -5.05 19.90
N PRO A 102 -1.15 -5.23 20.90
CA PRO A 102 -2.59 -5.22 20.68
C PRO A 102 -3.09 -3.87 20.13
N THR A 103 -2.29 -2.81 20.21
CA THR A 103 -2.62 -1.50 19.63
C THR A 103 -2.46 -1.46 18.11
N ILE A 104 -2.07 -2.55 17.45
CA ILE A 104 -1.98 -2.61 15.99
C ILE A 104 -3.33 -2.31 15.31
N VAL A 105 -4.43 -2.62 15.98
CA VAL A 105 -5.79 -2.26 15.53
C VAL A 105 -6.00 -0.73 15.52
N ASN A 106 -5.33 0.01 16.39
CA ASN A 106 -5.38 1.47 16.37
C ASN A 106 -4.61 2.02 15.17
N GLU A 107 -3.48 1.40 14.83
CA GLU A 107 -2.67 1.80 13.68
C GLU A 107 -3.48 1.69 12.38
N ILE A 108 -4.28 0.62 12.19
CA ILE A 108 -5.09 0.51 10.97
C ILE A 108 -6.23 1.54 10.92
N ILE A 109 -6.87 1.83 12.05
CA ILE A 109 -7.91 2.87 12.16
C ILE A 109 -7.33 4.24 11.78
N LEU A 110 -6.15 4.59 12.33
CA LEU A 110 -5.47 5.85 12.03
C LEU A 110 -5.03 5.91 10.57
N SER A 111 -4.45 4.82 10.06
CA SER A 111 -4.04 4.71 8.66
C SER A 111 -5.20 4.99 7.71
N ARG A 112 -6.32 4.29 7.90
CA ARG A 112 -7.54 4.49 7.10
C ARG A 112 -8.06 5.92 7.24
N LYS A 113 -8.15 6.45 8.46
CA LYS A 113 -8.67 7.81 8.71
C LYS A 113 -7.91 8.85 7.90
N TYR A 114 -6.58 8.83 7.96
CA TYR A 114 -5.76 9.85 7.32
C TYR A 114 -5.68 9.69 5.81
N LEU A 115 -5.66 8.46 5.28
CA LEU A 115 -5.71 8.22 3.82
C LEU A 115 -7.08 8.55 3.22
N ALA A 116 -8.18 8.29 3.96
CA ALA A 116 -9.51 8.75 3.57
C ALA A 116 -9.60 10.28 3.53
N ASP A 117 -9.00 10.98 4.49
CA ASP A 117 -8.92 12.45 4.48
C ASP A 117 -8.09 12.96 3.29
N ALA A 118 -6.94 12.34 3.02
CA ALA A 118 -6.11 12.68 1.86
C ALA A 118 -6.89 12.53 0.55
N LEU A 119 -7.62 11.42 0.40
CA LEU A 119 -8.48 11.18 -0.76
C LEU A 119 -9.67 12.15 -0.82
N GLN A 120 -10.27 12.52 0.31
CA GLN A 120 -11.37 13.50 0.33
C GLN A 120 -10.89 14.87 -0.18
N LEU A 121 -9.69 15.27 0.22
CA LEU A 121 -9.04 16.52 -0.16
C LEU A 121 -8.53 16.52 -1.61
N ASP A 122 -8.08 15.36 -2.12
CA ASP A 122 -7.59 15.17 -3.49
C ASP A 122 -8.20 13.91 -4.13
N GLN A 123 -9.48 14.01 -4.53
CA GLN A 123 -10.32 12.88 -4.96
C GLN A 123 -9.86 12.21 -6.25
N LYS A 124 -9.03 12.89 -7.04
CA LYS A 124 -8.53 12.39 -8.33
C LYS A 124 -7.16 11.74 -8.18
N ASN A 125 -6.54 11.80 -7.01
CA ASN A 125 -5.23 11.22 -6.80
C ASN A 125 -5.29 9.68 -6.80
N PRO A 126 -4.75 9.00 -7.82
CA PRO A 126 -4.84 7.55 -7.90
C PRO A 126 -4.02 6.84 -6.83
N ILE A 127 -2.99 7.48 -6.27
CA ILE A 127 -2.19 6.92 -5.17
C ILE A 127 -3.04 6.86 -3.90
N TYR A 128 -3.71 7.96 -3.56
CA TYR A 128 -4.56 8.01 -2.37
C TYR A 128 -5.77 7.08 -2.51
N GLN A 129 -6.32 6.91 -3.71
CA GLN A 129 -7.36 5.92 -3.96
C GLN A 129 -6.88 4.49 -3.67
N GLY A 130 -5.68 4.14 -4.13
CA GLY A 130 -5.07 2.82 -3.87
C GLY A 130 -4.91 2.56 -2.38
N PHE A 131 -4.15 3.42 -1.69
CA PHE A 131 -3.88 3.24 -0.26
C PHE A 131 -5.12 3.38 0.64
N ALA A 132 -6.09 4.23 0.29
CA ALA A 132 -7.38 4.26 1.00
C ALA A 132 -8.16 2.96 0.82
N GLY A 133 -8.12 2.36 -0.38
CA GLY A 133 -8.68 1.04 -0.64
C GLY A 133 -7.98 -0.06 0.16
N ASP A 134 -6.64 -0.09 0.18
CA ASP A 134 -5.88 -1.11 0.90
C ASP A 134 -6.14 -1.05 2.40
N THR A 135 -6.11 0.16 2.98
CA THR A 135 -6.35 0.33 4.42
C THR A 135 -7.79 0.00 4.80
N GLN A 136 -8.78 0.32 3.94
CA GLN A 136 -10.15 -0.11 4.13
C GLN A 136 -10.31 -1.63 4.04
N LEU A 137 -9.59 -2.28 3.13
CA LEU A 137 -9.60 -3.74 2.99
C LEU A 137 -9.02 -4.42 4.23
N ILE A 138 -7.83 -3.99 4.65
CA ILE A 138 -7.13 -4.54 5.82
C ILE A 138 -7.95 -4.31 7.09
N GLU A 139 -8.54 -3.13 7.26
CA GLU A 139 -9.44 -2.85 8.38
C GLU A 139 -10.65 -3.79 8.36
N GLY A 140 -11.34 -3.92 7.21
CA GLY A 140 -12.47 -4.82 7.06
C GLY A 140 -12.13 -6.26 7.46
N GLN A 141 -10.94 -6.75 7.08
CA GLN A 141 -10.44 -8.07 7.46
C GLN A 141 -10.20 -8.20 8.97
N ILE A 142 -9.55 -7.20 9.59
CA ILE A 142 -9.26 -7.18 11.03
C ILE A 142 -10.54 -7.17 11.87
N PHE A 143 -11.55 -6.40 11.45
CA PHE A 143 -12.83 -6.28 12.16
C PHE A 143 -13.93 -7.23 11.66
N HIS A 144 -13.63 -8.09 10.70
CA HIS A 144 -14.57 -9.01 10.07
C HIS A 144 -15.81 -8.32 9.46
N ASP A 145 -15.62 -7.16 8.83
CA ASP A 145 -16.68 -6.41 8.13
C ASP A 145 -16.61 -6.62 6.61
N GLN A 146 -17.38 -7.59 6.13
CA GLN A 146 -17.47 -7.94 4.71
C GLN A 146 -17.98 -6.79 3.83
N ARG A 147 -18.80 -5.87 4.38
CA ARG A 147 -19.31 -4.72 3.63
C ARG A 147 -18.18 -3.73 3.38
N GLU A 148 -17.33 -3.48 4.37
CA GLU A 148 -16.15 -2.62 4.18
C GLU A 148 -15.13 -3.25 3.25
N GLU A 149 -14.89 -4.56 3.34
CA GLU A 149 -14.05 -5.28 2.35
C GLU A 149 -14.58 -5.14 0.92
N THR A 150 -15.89 -5.24 0.73
CA THR A 150 -16.51 -5.10 -0.60
C THR A 150 -16.35 -3.69 -1.15
N LYS A 151 -16.57 -2.66 -0.32
CA LYS A 151 -16.35 -1.26 -0.70
C LYS A 151 -14.88 -1.00 -1.06
N ALA A 152 -13.97 -1.51 -0.24
CA ALA A 152 -12.53 -1.42 -0.46
C ALA A 152 -12.13 -2.02 -1.82
N TYR A 153 -12.62 -3.23 -2.12
CA TYR A 153 -12.34 -3.90 -3.39
C TYR A 153 -12.72 -3.03 -4.59
N PHE A 154 -13.93 -2.44 -4.60
CA PHE A 154 -14.33 -1.56 -5.70
C PHE A 154 -13.55 -0.25 -5.75
N LEU A 155 -13.14 0.30 -4.61
CA LEU A 155 -12.23 1.45 -4.56
C LEU A 155 -10.86 1.11 -5.17
N LEU A 156 -10.31 -0.07 -4.88
CA LEU A 156 -9.08 -0.58 -5.49
C LEU A 156 -9.22 -0.77 -7.00
N LYS A 157 -10.34 -1.33 -7.49
CA LYS A 157 -10.60 -1.45 -8.94
C LYS A 157 -10.65 -0.07 -9.61
N LYS A 158 -11.21 0.94 -8.94
CA LYS A 158 -11.20 2.32 -9.44
C LYS A 158 -9.79 2.92 -9.45
N ALA A 159 -8.99 2.66 -8.42
CA ALA A 159 -7.59 3.09 -8.37
C ALA A 159 -6.77 2.46 -9.52
N ILE A 160 -6.94 1.16 -9.74
CA ILE A 160 -6.36 0.42 -10.88
C ILE A 160 -6.76 1.06 -12.21
N HIS A 161 -8.03 1.39 -12.40
CA HIS A 161 -8.47 2.04 -13.62
C HIS A 161 -7.80 3.41 -13.85
N ASN A 162 -7.57 4.18 -12.78
CA ASN A 162 -7.03 5.53 -12.88
C ASN A 162 -5.50 5.60 -13.00
N TRP A 163 -4.77 4.59 -12.54
CA TRP A 163 -3.33 4.45 -12.77
C TRP A 163 -2.89 2.99 -12.61
N PRO A 164 -3.01 2.18 -13.68
CA PRO A 164 -2.85 0.74 -13.58
C PRO A 164 -1.40 0.30 -13.30
N GLU A 165 -0.40 1.00 -13.83
CA GLU A 165 1.04 0.71 -13.60
C GLU A 165 1.38 0.69 -12.11
N PHE A 166 0.76 1.57 -11.32
CA PHE A 166 0.98 1.66 -9.88
C PHE A 166 0.01 0.79 -9.07
N ASN A 167 -1.28 0.85 -9.41
CA ASN A 167 -2.32 0.33 -8.51
C ASN A 167 -2.58 -1.17 -8.67
N TYR A 168 -2.17 -1.82 -9.76
CA TYR A 168 -2.19 -3.29 -9.81
C TYR A 168 -1.23 -3.91 -8.78
N PHE A 169 -0.03 -3.33 -8.64
CA PHE A 169 0.92 -3.74 -7.61
C PHE A 169 0.36 -3.44 -6.22
N THR A 170 0.02 -2.17 -5.98
CA THR A 170 -0.41 -1.67 -4.66
C THR A 170 -1.60 -2.45 -4.13
N ALA A 171 -2.67 -2.60 -4.93
CA ALA A 171 -3.87 -3.35 -4.54
C ALA A 171 -3.63 -4.86 -4.32
N GLY A 172 -2.68 -5.44 -5.07
CA GLY A 172 -2.34 -6.86 -4.94
C GLY A 172 -1.39 -7.15 -3.79
N TYR A 173 -0.63 -6.15 -3.34
CA TYR A 173 0.43 -6.32 -2.35
C TYR A 173 -0.06 -6.84 -0.99
N PRO A 174 -1.09 -6.27 -0.33
CA PRO A 174 -1.57 -6.82 0.95
C PRO A 174 -2.20 -8.21 0.80
N MET A 175 -2.75 -8.52 -0.39
CA MET A 175 -3.36 -9.83 -0.68
C MET A 175 -2.32 -10.96 -0.81
N THR A 176 -1.03 -10.65 -0.85
CA THR A 176 0.06 -11.65 -0.81
C THR A 176 0.03 -12.49 0.47
N THR A 177 -0.52 -11.96 1.56
CA THR A 177 -0.66 -12.63 2.86
C THR A 177 -1.69 -13.75 2.84
N LEU A 178 -2.68 -13.69 1.95
CA LEU A 178 -3.80 -14.64 1.87
C LEU A 178 -3.35 -16.06 1.48
N PRO A 179 -4.16 -17.09 1.76
CA PRO A 179 -3.89 -18.45 1.31
C PRO A 179 -3.72 -18.53 -0.21
N PRO A 180 -2.76 -19.32 -0.73
CA PRO A 180 -2.43 -19.36 -2.17
C PRO A 180 -3.56 -19.90 -3.05
N ASP A 181 -4.46 -20.69 -2.48
CA ASP A 181 -5.63 -21.27 -3.15
C ASP A 181 -6.84 -20.32 -3.16
N SER A 182 -6.82 -19.26 -2.35
CA SER A 182 -7.90 -18.27 -2.27
C SER A 182 -8.08 -17.51 -3.58
N LYS A 183 -9.32 -17.09 -3.86
CA LYS A 183 -9.65 -16.31 -5.06
C LYS A 183 -8.87 -14.98 -5.10
N ASN A 184 -8.79 -14.29 -3.97
CA ASN A 184 -8.18 -12.97 -3.89
C ASN A 184 -6.65 -13.04 -4.08
N PHE A 185 -5.98 -14.06 -3.54
CA PHE A 185 -4.55 -14.27 -3.82
C PHE A 185 -4.28 -14.50 -5.31
N LYS A 186 -5.07 -15.36 -5.96
CA LYS A 186 -4.95 -15.65 -7.40
C LYS A 186 -5.20 -14.41 -8.25
N GLU A 187 -6.20 -13.60 -7.90
CA GLU A 187 -6.45 -12.33 -8.58
C GLU A 187 -5.28 -11.35 -8.37
N ALA A 188 -4.78 -11.20 -7.15
CA ALA A 188 -3.62 -10.35 -6.87
C ALA A 188 -2.36 -10.77 -7.64
N LEU A 189 -2.10 -12.08 -7.79
CA LEU A 189 -1.01 -12.59 -8.63
C LEU A 189 -1.24 -12.24 -10.11
N SER A 190 -2.48 -12.33 -10.59
CA SER A 190 -2.82 -11.90 -11.96
C SER A 190 -2.62 -10.39 -12.18
N TRP A 191 -2.81 -9.59 -11.13
CA TRP A 191 -2.51 -8.15 -11.17
C TRP A 191 -1.01 -7.87 -11.26
N GLN A 192 -0.15 -8.64 -10.57
CA GLN A 192 1.30 -8.49 -10.73
C GLN A 192 1.74 -8.77 -12.18
N TRP A 193 1.16 -9.80 -12.80
CA TRP A 193 1.35 -10.09 -14.22
C TRP A 193 0.85 -8.96 -15.14
N SER A 194 -0.19 -8.24 -14.74
CA SER A 194 -0.72 -7.09 -15.49
C SER A 194 0.20 -5.87 -15.35
N THR A 195 0.74 -5.60 -14.16
CA THR A 195 1.78 -4.59 -13.93
C THR A 195 2.97 -4.85 -14.85
N LEU A 196 3.46 -6.10 -14.90
CA LEU A 196 4.58 -6.47 -15.75
C LEU A 196 4.34 -6.18 -17.23
N ASP A 197 3.17 -6.53 -17.77
CA ASP A 197 2.84 -6.30 -19.17
C ASP A 197 2.79 -4.80 -19.50
N LEU A 198 2.18 -4.00 -18.63
CA LEU A 198 2.09 -2.54 -18.78
C LEU A 198 3.47 -1.89 -18.74
N CYS A 199 4.29 -2.28 -17.77
CA CYS A 199 5.63 -1.76 -17.60
C CYS A 199 6.56 -2.16 -18.74
N GLN A 200 6.45 -3.40 -19.24
CA GLN A 200 7.17 -3.85 -20.44
C GLN A 200 6.66 -3.14 -21.71
N GLY A 201 5.39 -2.73 -21.74
CA GLY A 201 4.69 -2.23 -22.93
C GLY A 201 4.24 -3.33 -23.90
N SER A 202 4.36 -4.59 -23.49
CA SER A 202 3.93 -5.76 -24.27
C SER A 202 3.65 -6.94 -23.33
N LYS A 203 2.93 -7.94 -23.84
CA LYS A 203 2.64 -9.14 -23.07
C LYS A 203 3.91 -9.99 -22.89
N ILE A 204 4.32 -10.21 -21.65
CA ILE A 204 5.45 -11.08 -21.32
C ILE A 204 5.04 -12.55 -21.43
N ASP A 205 5.93 -13.38 -21.96
CA ASP A 205 5.75 -14.84 -21.99
C ASP A 205 5.77 -15.40 -20.56
N ARG A 206 4.63 -15.94 -20.11
CA ARG A 206 4.48 -16.48 -18.76
C ARG A 206 5.29 -17.75 -18.52
N LYS A 207 5.70 -18.45 -19.58
CA LYS A 207 6.55 -19.66 -19.48
C LYS A 207 8.04 -19.34 -19.38
N ASN A 208 8.43 -18.15 -19.80
CA ASN A 208 9.79 -17.65 -19.73
C ASN A 208 9.80 -16.13 -19.56
N PRO A 209 9.45 -15.61 -18.37
CA PRO A 209 9.13 -14.20 -18.16
C PRO A 209 10.37 -13.32 -18.01
N VAL A 210 11.26 -13.36 -19.01
CA VAL A 210 12.45 -12.50 -19.05
C VAL A 210 12.01 -11.07 -19.33
N TYR A 211 12.36 -10.16 -18.42
CA TYR A 211 12.06 -8.74 -18.54
C TYR A 211 13.14 -8.03 -19.35
N SER A 212 12.76 -7.01 -20.13
CA SER A 212 13.70 -6.15 -20.83
C SER A 212 13.56 -4.72 -20.32
N VAL A 213 14.59 -4.22 -19.64
CA VAL A 213 14.63 -2.83 -19.16
C VAL A 213 14.76 -1.89 -20.37
N PRO A 214 13.82 -0.95 -20.57
CA PRO A 214 13.93 0.00 -21.68
C PRO A 214 15.14 0.94 -21.49
N PRO A 215 15.76 1.40 -22.59
CA PRO A 215 16.95 2.25 -22.54
C PRO A 215 16.68 3.63 -21.92
N THR A 216 15.44 4.12 -22.04
CA THR A 216 14.98 5.37 -21.42
C THR A 216 13.91 5.06 -20.38
N LYS A 217 14.15 5.51 -19.15
CA LYS A 217 13.15 5.45 -18.07
C LYS A 217 12.36 6.74 -18.09
N ASP A 218 11.05 6.62 -18.21
CA ASP A 218 10.13 7.75 -18.03
C ASP A 218 9.96 8.01 -16.54
N ASP A 219 10.39 9.18 -16.08
CA ASP A 219 10.33 9.60 -14.68
C ASP A 219 9.11 10.49 -14.37
N GLN A 220 8.32 10.87 -15.38
CA GLN A 220 7.19 11.81 -15.21
C GLN A 220 5.83 11.27 -15.67
N GLY A 221 5.79 10.35 -16.63
CA GLY A 221 4.54 9.75 -17.13
C GLY A 221 4.02 8.61 -16.25
N GLU A 222 3.01 7.90 -16.75
CA GLU A 222 2.35 6.78 -16.05
C GLU A 222 3.34 5.65 -15.74
N LYS A 223 4.34 5.46 -16.61
CA LYS A 223 5.39 4.44 -16.47
C LYS A 223 6.42 4.75 -15.38
N ARG A 224 6.37 5.92 -14.72
CA ARG A 224 7.28 6.22 -13.61
C ARG A 224 7.17 5.23 -12.45
N ALA A 225 6.01 4.58 -12.28
CA ALA A 225 5.82 3.54 -11.27
C ALA A 225 6.58 2.24 -11.58
N CYS A 226 7.00 2.03 -12.83
CA CYS A 226 7.67 0.81 -13.28
C CYS A 226 9.16 0.76 -12.95
N PHE A 227 9.74 1.85 -12.44
CA PHE A 227 11.17 2.00 -12.25
C PHE A 227 11.51 2.57 -10.88
N ASN A 228 12.78 2.43 -10.51
CA ASN A 228 13.36 3.09 -9.33
C ASN A 228 13.18 4.61 -9.41
N SER A 229 12.75 5.19 -8.30
CA SER A 229 12.50 6.63 -8.15
C SER A 229 13.06 7.14 -6.81
N TRP A 230 13.01 8.44 -6.57
CA TRP A 230 13.41 8.97 -5.26
C TRP A 230 12.48 8.50 -4.12
N ILE A 231 11.21 8.19 -4.44
CA ILE A 231 10.24 7.67 -3.45
C ILE A 231 10.59 6.24 -3.06
N ALA A 232 10.83 5.39 -4.06
CA ALA A 232 11.21 3.99 -3.92
C ALA A 232 12.52 3.74 -4.69
N PRO A 233 13.68 3.97 -4.06
CA PRO A 233 14.99 3.83 -4.70
C PRO A 233 15.27 2.44 -5.29
N PHE A 234 14.56 1.42 -4.79
CA PHE A 234 14.66 0.02 -5.21
C PHE A 234 13.28 -0.59 -5.49
N GLY A 235 12.32 0.22 -5.97
CA GLY A 235 10.98 -0.24 -6.30
C GLY A 235 10.94 -1.32 -7.38
N PHE A 236 11.87 -1.28 -8.34
CA PHE A 236 12.02 -2.30 -9.39
C PHE A 236 12.42 -3.65 -8.76
N GLU A 237 13.47 -3.67 -7.95
CA GLU A 237 13.94 -4.86 -7.26
C GLU A 237 12.87 -5.42 -6.32
N GLY A 238 12.21 -4.55 -5.55
CA GLY A 238 11.16 -4.94 -4.62
C GLY A 238 9.91 -5.48 -5.30
N PHE A 239 9.52 -4.94 -6.46
CA PHE A 239 8.44 -5.51 -7.26
C PHE A 239 8.73 -6.97 -7.65
N PHE A 240 9.91 -7.23 -8.22
CA PHE A 240 10.29 -8.58 -8.65
C PHE A 240 10.44 -9.54 -7.48
N MET A 241 10.95 -9.07 -6.34
CA MET A 241 11.00 -9.84 -5.10
C MET A 241 9.60 -10.22 -4.62
N ASN A 242 8.67 -9.27 -4.56
CA ASN A 242 7.28 -9.55 -4.16
C ASN A 242 6.60 -10.56 -5.08
N MET A 243 6.69 -10.31 -6.39
CA MET A 243 6.02 -11.17 -7.36
C MET A 243 6.61 -12.59 -7.36
N GLY A 244 7.93 -12.73 -7.21
CA GLY A 244 8.57 -14.02 -7.06
C GLY A 244 8.08 -14.77 -5.82
N ASP A 245 7.87 -14.08 -4.69
CA ASP A 245 7.31 -14.71 -3.49
C ASP A 245 5.90 -15.24 -3.72
N MET A 246 5.06 -14.48 -4.42
CA MET A 246 3.71 -14.93 -4.75
C MET A 246 3.73 -16.19 -5.61
N LEU A 247 4.63 -16.26 -6.58
CA LEU A 247 4.81 -17.45 -7.42
C LEU A 247 5.30 -18.65 -6.60
N VAL A 248 6.34 -18.48 -5.76
CA VAL A 248 6.80 -19.54 -4.84
C VAL A 248 5.67 -20.01 -3.93
N LYS A 249 4.93 -19.08 -3.31
CA LYS A 249 3.81 -19.40 -2.41
C LYS A 249 2.69 -20.17 -3.13
N SER A 250 2.46 -19.91 -4.41
CA SER A 250 1.54 -20.67 -5.26
C SER A 250 2.06 -22.03 -5.74
N GLY A 251 3.34 -22.33 -5.50
CA GLY A 251 4.02 -23.57 -5.91
C GLY A 251 4.78 -23.48 -7.23
N ASP A 252 4.71 -22.38 -7.96
CA ASP A 252 5.43 -22.16 -9.23
C ASP A 252 6.83 -21.56 -8.98
N TRP A 253 7.68 -22.32 -8.29
CA TRP A 253 9.01 -21.86 -7.91
C TRP A 253 9.96 -21.73 -9.11
N GLN A 254 9.76 -22.49 -10.19
CA GLN A 254 10.60 -22.39 -11.38
C GLN A 254 10.40 -21.04 -12.08
N THR A 255 9.15 -20.62 -12.30
CA THR A 255 8.86 -19.30 -12.86
C THR A 255 9.31 -18.20 -11.90
N ALA A 256 9.15 -18.40 -10.59
CA ALA A 256 9.62 -17.46 -9.57
C ALA A 256 11.13 -17.19 -9.67
N VAL A 257 11.97 -18.21 -9.92
CA VAL A 257 13.42 -18.04 -10.11
C VAL A 257 13.73 -17.10 -11.26
N VAL A 258 12.98 -17.17 -12.38
CA VAL A 258 13.16 -16.24 -13.51
C VAL A 258 12.73 -14.82 -13.11
N ILE A 259 11.59 -14.69 -12.43
CA ILE A 259 11.09 -13.41 -11.93
C ILE A 259 12.07 -12.76 -10.95
N TYR A 260 12.61 -13.49 -9.98
CA TYR A 260 13.63 -12.96 -9.07
C TYR A 260 14.87 -12.46 -9.81
N LYS A 261 15.34 -13.21 -10.83
CA LYS A 261 16.51 -12.80 -11.61
C LYS A 261 16.31 -11.50 -12.37
N ASN A 262 15.07 -11.14 -12.74
CA ASN A 262 14.80 -9.86 -13.37
C ASN A 262 15.11 -8.67 -12.44
N ALA A 263 15.05 -8.81 -11.12
CA ALA A 263 15.48 -7.77 -10.18
C ALA A 263 16.96 -7.37 -10.37
N GLN A 264 17.78 -8.29 -10.89
CA GLN A 264 19.22 -8.08 -11.10
C GLN A 264 19.53 -7.22 -12.34
N LEU A 265 18.52 -6.86 -13.12
CA LEU A 265 18.69 -6.08 -14.36
C LEU A 265 18.91 -4.59 -14.11
N ASP A 266 18.54 -4.06 -12.93
CA ASP A 266 18.82 -2.66 -12.62
C ASP A 266 20.29 -2.44 -12.27
N LYS A 267 20.86 -1.35 -12.75
CA LYS A 267 22.25 -0.95 -12.48
C LYS A 267 22.55 -0.75 -10.99
N ASN A 268 21.53 -0.46 -10.18
CA ASN A 268 21.68 -0.23 -8.74
C ASN A 268 21.54 -1.50 -7.91
N TYR A 269 21.26 -2.67 -8.50
CA TYR A 269 21.09 -3.94 -7.78
C TYR A 269 22.24 -4.25 -6.81
N ALA A 270 23.49 -3.97 -7.20
CA ALA A 270 24.66 -4.19 -6.34
C ALA A 270 24.65 -3.35 -5.05
N LYS A 271 23.91 -2.25 -5.01
CA LYS A 271 23.76 -1.36 -3.85
C LYS A 271 22.50 -1.64 -3.04
N TRP A 272 21.64 -2.53 -3.50
CA TRP A 272 20.37 -2.78 -2.84
C TRP A 272 20.57 -3.52 -1.51
N PRO A 273 20.12 -2.97 -0.36
CA PRO A 273 20.35 -3.59 0.95
C PRO A 273 19.80 -5.01 1.10
N TYR A 274 18.80 -5.38 0.30
CA TYR A 274 18.13 -6.68 0.35
C TYR A 274 18.59 -7.65 -0.74
N ARG A 275 19.70 -7.34 -1.42
CA ARG A 275 20.30 -8.20 -2.45
C ARG A 275 20.51 -9.63 -1.97
N GLU A 276 21.11 -9.80 -0.79
CA GLU A 276 21.41 -11.12 -0.24
C GLU A 276 20.13 -11.92 0.09
N MET A 277 19.07 -11.24 0.53
CA MET A 277 17.76 -11.86 0.75
C MET A 277 17.19 -12.40 -0.56
N LEU A 278 17.29 -11.64 -1.67
CA LEU A 278 16.88 -12.13 -2.99
C LEU A 278 17.68 -13.36 -3.42
N GLU A 279 19.01 -13.33 -3.25
CA GLU A 279 19.90 -14.43 -3.65
C GLU A 279 19.59 -15.73 -2.89
N LYS A 280 19.28 -15.62 -1.59
CA LYS A 280 18.77 -16.74 -0.79
C LYS A 280 17.42 -17.24 -1.30
N ARG A 281 16.49 -16.35 -1.66
CA ARG A 281 15.18 -16.73 -2.23
C ARG A 281 15.31 -17.48 -3.55
N ILE A 282 16.26 -17.08 -4.40
CA ILE A 282 16.57 -17.79 -5.66
C ILE A 282 17.08 -19.19 -5.36
N THR A 283 18.05 -19.32 -4.45
CA THR A 283 18.66 -20.61 -4.11
C THR A 283 17.66 -21.56 -3.44
N ASN A 284 16.82 -21.04 -2.56
CA ASN A 284 15.90 -21.82 -1.74
C ASN A 284 14.46 -21.86 -2.29
N ALA A 285 14.23 -21.41 -3.53
CA ALA A 285 12.88 -21.21 -4.09
C ALA A 285 11.96 -22.45 -3.94
N ARG A 286 12.51 -23.65 -4.16
CA ARG A 286 11.75 -24.91 -4.02
C ARG A 286 11.37 -25.21 -2.57
N GLU A 287 12.29 -25.01 -1.62
CA GLU A 287 12.01 -25.20 -0.19
C GLU A 287 10.99 -24.16 0.30
N ASN A 288 11.13 -22.92 -0.18
CA ASN A 288 10.28 -21.82 0.22
C ASN A 288 8.82 -21.94 -0.20
N VAL A 289 8.46 -22.87 -1.10
CA VAL A 289 7.06 -23.20 -1.38
C VAL A 289 6.33 -23.57 -0.09
N GLY A 290 6.92 -24.44 0.72
CA GLY A 290 6.35 -24.84 2.00
C GLY A 290 6.51 -23.76 3.09
N ASN A 291 7.56 -22.94 3.01
CA ASN A 291 7.81 -21.92 4.01
C ASN A 291 6.84 -20.73 3.87
N PHE A 292 6.64 -20.23 2.66
CA PHE A 292 5.82 -19.05 2.36
C PHE A 292 4.32 -19.26 2.55
N GLN A 293 3.88 -20.50 2.74
CA GLN A 293 2.51 -20.87 3.07
C GLN A 293 2.25 -20.89 4.59
N LYS A 294 3.28 -20.63 5.41
CA LYS A 294 3.22 -20.63 6.87
C LYS A 294 3.65 -19.27 7.41
N GLU A 295 3.38 -19.06 8.69
CA GLU A 295 3.87 -17.92 9.43
C GLU A 295 5.24 -18.24 10.05
N PHE A 296 6.24 -17.43 9.73
CA PHE A 296 7.58 -17.50 10.28
C PHE A 296 8.01 -16.11 10.73
N SER A 297 8.73 -16.05 11.86
CA SER A 297 9.43 -14.85 12.31
C SER A 297 10.78 -14.65 11.60
N ASP A 298 11.32 -15.71 10.98
CA ASP A 298 12.55 -15.66 10.19
C ASP A 298 12.30 -14.97 8.84
N PRO A 299 12.90 -13.80 8.57
CA PRO A 299 12.73 -13.06 7.32
C PRO A 299 13.10 -13.84 6.06
N ASP A 300 14.03 -14.80 6.17
CA ASP A 300 14.47 -15.62 5.03
C ASP A 300 13.44 -16.72 4.66
N LYS A 301 12.51 -17.03 5.57
CA LYS A 301 11.45 -18.04 5.41
C LYS A 301 10.06 -17.43 5.26
N ALA A 302 9.92 -16.13 5.42
CA ALA A 302 8.68 -15.40 5.23
C ALA A 302 8.64 -14.72 3.85
N ILE A 303 7.42 -14.56 3.31
CA ILE A 303 7.21 -13.64 2.19
C ILE A 303 7.58 -12.21 2.60
N MET A 304 7.88 -11.37 1.61
CA MET A 304 8.32 -9.98 1.78
C MET A 304 7.39 -9.18 2.69
N PHE A 305 6.08 -9.33 2.55
CA PHE A 305 5.11 -8.63 3.39
C PHE A 305 5.26 -8.97 4.88
N ASN A 306 5.59 -10.23 5.20
CA ASN A 306 5.68 -10.73 6.58
C ASN A 306 7.11 -10.81 7.12
N SER A 307 8.12 -10.37 6.34
CA SER A 307 9.54 -10.50 6.72
C SER A 307 10.03 -9.42 7.70
N GLY A 308 9.16 -8.45 8.05
CA GLY A 308 9.55 -7.23 8.74
C GLY A 308 10.16 -6.16 7.82
N TYR A 309 10.29 -6.42 6.51
CA TYR A 309 10.92 -5.51 5.55
C TYR A 309 10.03 -5.17 4.35
N GLY A 310 8.70 -5.36 4.49
CA GLY A 310 7.75 -5.23 3.39
C GLY A 310 7.75 -3.87 2.69
N CYS A 311 7.98 -2.78 3.43
CA CYS A 311 8.16 -1.46 2.84
C CYS A 311 9.62 -1.22 2.45
N MET A 312 10.56 -1.62 3.30
CA MET A 312 11.96 -1.24 3.17
C MET A 312 12.67 -1.88 1.98
N VAL A 313 12.21 -3.05 1.53
CA VAL A 313 12.68 -3.66 0.28
C VAL A 313 12.64 -2.66 -0.88
N CYS A 314 11.61 -1.82 -0.97
CA CYS A 314 11.50 -0.81 -2.02
C CYS A 314 12.09 0.56 -1.61
N HIS A 315 11.97 0.91 -0.34
CA HIS A 315 12.14 2.29 0.13
C HIS A 315 13.47 2.57 0.83
N GLN A 316 14.14 1.58 1.40
CA GLN A 316 15.40 1.83 2.11
C GLN A 316 16.50 2.18 1.11
N SER A 317 16.98 3.41 1.20
CA SER A 317 18.13 3.88 0.44
C SER A 317 19.43 3.43 1.07
N VAL A 318 20.49 3.37 0.28
CA VAL A 318 21.85 3.47 0.82
C VAL A 318 22.15 4.94 1.05
N ALA A 319 22.53 5.31 2.28
CA ALA A 319 22.95 6.66 2.60
C ALA A 319 24.04 7.11 1.59
N LYS A 320 23.94 8.36 1.13
CA LYS A 320 25.01 8.99 0.33
C LYS A 320 26.28 9.14 1.15
#